data_AF-A0A931BT39-F1
#
_entry.id   AF-A0A931BT39-F1
#
_cell.length_a   1.000
_cell.length_b   1.000
_cell.length_c   1.000
_cell.angle_alpha   90.00
_cell.angle_beta   90.00
_cell.angle_gamma   90.00
#
_symmetry.space_group_name_H-M   'P 1'
#
loop_
_entity.id
_entity.type
_entity.pdbx_description
1 polymer ?
#
loop_
_entity_poly.entity_id
_entity_poly.type
_entity_poly.pdbx_seq_one_letter_code
_entity_poly.pdbx_strand_id
1 'polypeptide(L)'
;MSSAENEKNLQRVLYREAFERRDIAAEAEKRAQEADARASRKYGSLKKWLQIRDSIPPILYDLNKRLSVIGAEIRVSQTIPHDYSHPGYPSIGRGRLDFFIDGKRTTRVMEADLSESGIVHLYMYLPKETKRLEIDISEIDRDRIEALLIEFVNLATQDDFPIRT
;
A
#
# COMPACT_ATOMS: atom_id res chain seq x y z
N MET A 1 40.47 -27.44 -45.28
CA MET A 1 40.44 -26.23 -44.44
C MET A 1 41.85 -25.87 -44.06
N SER A 2 42.28 -24.64 -44.35
CA SER A 2 43.64 -24.18 -44.03
C SER A 2 43.74 -23.72 -42.57
N SER A 3 44.95 -23.74 -42.01
CA SER A 3 45.23 -23.23 -40.65
C SER A 3 44.72 -21.80 -40.45
N ALA A 4 44.78 -20.96 -41.49
CA ALA A 4 44.31 -19.58 -41.48
C ALA A 4 42.77 -19.46 -41.44
N GLU A 5 42.04 -20.39 -42.06
CA GLU A 5 40.57 -20.42 -41.97
C GLU A 5 40.10 -20.83 -40.58
N ASN A 6 40.81 -21.77 -39.94
CA ASN A 6 40.55 -22.18 -38.55
C ASN A 6 40.80 -21.03 -37.57
N GLU A 7 41.89 -20.29 -37.74
CA GLU A 7 42.23 -19.15 -36.88
C GLU A 7 41.21 -18.01 -37.00
N LYS A 8 40.77 -17.70 -38.23
CA LYS A 8 39.72 -16.71 -38.47
C LYS A 8 38.37 -17.13 -37.90
N ASN A 9 38.03 -18.42 -37.96
CA ASN A 9 36.81 -18.96 -37.35
C ASN A 9 36.88 -18.92 -35.83
N LEU A 10 38.02 -19.26 -35.22
CA LEU A 10 38.22 -19.18 -33.77
C LEU A 10 38.08 -17.74 -33.26
N GLN A 11 38.67 -16.76 -33.95
CA GLN A 11 38.53 -15.34 -33.59
C GLN A 11 37.07 -14.86 -33.64
N ARG A 12 36.29 -15.32 -34.62
CA ARG A 12 34.85 -14.99 -34.73
C ARG A 12 34.05 -15.58 -33.57
N VAL A 13 34.33 -16.83 -33.18
CA VAL A 13 33.66 -17.49 -32.05
C VAL A 13 34.00 -16.78 -30.74
N LEU A 14 35.29 -16.50 -30.49
CA LEU A 14 35.73 -15.80 -29.29
C LEU A 14 35.16 -14.38 -29.19
N TYR A 15 35.08 -13.66 -30.31
CA TYR A 15 34.46 -12.33 -30.35
C TYR A 15 32.96 -12.39 -30.03
N ARG A 16 32.25 -13.38 -30.59
CA ARG A 16 30.83 -13.60 -30.31
C ARG A 16 30.59 -13.96 -28.84
N GLU A 17 31.37 -14.88 -28.27
CA GLU A 17 31.26 -15.24 -26.85
C GLU A 17 31.57 -14.05 -25.92
N ALA A 18 32.58 -13.22 -26.26
CA ALA A 18 32.90 -12.03 -25.50
C ALA A 18 31.79 -10.97 -25.57
N PHE A 19 31.12 -10.84 -26.71
CA PHE A 19 29.96 -9.97 -26.89
C PHE A 19 28.75 -10.48 -26.10
N GLU A 20 28.40 -11.76 -26.24
CA GLU A 20 27.30 -12.38 -25.49
C GLU A 20 27.52 -12.30 -23.97
N ARG A 21 28.77 -12.47 -23.48
CA ARG A 21 29.11 -12.25 -22.05
C ARG A 21 28.94 -10.80 -21.60
N ARG A 22 29.26 -9.84 -22.46
CA ARG A 22 29.06 -8.40 -22.17
C ARG A 22 27.58 -8.04 -22.10
N ASP A 23 26.77 -8.57 -23.02
CA ASP A 23 25.32 -8.35 -23.01
C ASP A 23 24.68 -8.96 -21.75
N ILE A 24 25.07 -10.19 -21.38
CA ILE A 24 24.60 -10.83 -20.14
C ILE A 24 25.00 -10.01 -18.90
N ALA A 25 26.22 -9.47 -18.87
CA ALA A 25 26.69 -8.63 -17.76
C ALA A 25 25.92 -7.29 -17.70
N ALA A 26 25.67 -6.65 -18.85
CA ALA A 26 24.90 -5.41 -18.92
C ALA A 26 23.43 -5.62 -18.51
N GLU A 27 22.81 -6.73 -18.91
CA GLU A 27 21.46 -7.11 -18.47
C GLU A 27 21.41 -7.45 -16.97
N ALA A 28 22.45 -8.07 -16.42
CA ALA A 28 22.55 -8.33 -14.99
C ALA A 28 22.70 -7.04 -14.19
N GLU A 29 23.53 -6.11 -14.66
CA GLU A 29 23.72 -4.78 -14.05
C GLU A 29 22.42 -3.97 -14.09
N LYS A 30 21.72 -3.95 -15.23
CA LYS A 30 20.41 -3.30 -15.34
C LYS A 30 19.39 -3.89 -14.37
N ARG A 31 19.32 -5.22 -14.26
CA ARG A 31 18.44 -5.90 -13.29
C ARG A 31 18.79 -5.56 -11.84
N ALA A 32 20.08 -5.45 -11.52
CA ALA A 32 20.53 -5.03 -10.18
C ALA A 32 20.12 -3.59 -9.87
N GLN A 33 20.35 -2.66 -10.81
CA GLN A 33 19.93 -1.25 -10.66
C GLN A 33 18.41 -1.11 -10.49
N GLU A 34 17.62 -1.86 -11.26
CA GLU A 34 16.16 -1.89 -11.14
C GLU A 34 15.71 -2.47 -9.78
N ALA A 35 16.40 -3.50 -9.28
CA ALA A 35 16.14 -4.08 -7.96
C ALA A 35 16.46 -3.08 -6.83
N ASP A 36 17.60 -2.38 -6.89
CA ASP A 36 17.99 -1.37 -5.90
C ASP A 36 17.04 -0.17 -5.91
N ALA A 37 16.63 0.28 -7.10
CA ALA A 37 15.64 1.35 -7.24
C ALA A 37 14.27 0.92 -6.68
N ARG A 38 13.86 -0.34 -6.90
CA ARG A 38 12.63 -0.90 -6.32
C ARG A 38 12.73 -0.98 -4.79
N ALA A 39 13.85 -1.47 -4.24
CA ALA A 39 14.07 -1.55 -2.81
C ALA A 39 14.03 -0.17 -2.14
N SER A 40 14.64 0.83 -2.77
CA SER A 40 14.64 2.21 -2.29
C SER A 40 13.23 2.81 -2.24
N ARG A 41 12.42 2.60 -3.30
CA ARG A 41 11.00 3.03 -3.33
C ARG A 41 10.19 2.31 -2.25
N LYS A 42 10.32 0.99 -2.13
CA LYS A 42 9.66 0.18 -1.10
C LYS A 42 9.95 0.72 0.31
N TYR A 43 11.22 1.01 0.60
CA TYR A 43 11.62 1.60 1.88
C TYR A 43 11.00 2.98 2.11
N GLY A 44 11.03 3.86 1.10
CA GLY A 44 10.42 5.20 1.18
C GLY A 44 8.92 5.14 1.48
N SER A 45 8.19 4.29 0.75
CA SER A 45 6.75 4.06 0.96
C SER A 45 6.45 3.52 2.36
N LEU A 46 7.20 2.51 2.81
CA LEU A 46 7.02 1.96 4.16
C LEU A 46 7.30 3.01 5.25
N LYS A 47 8.35 3.81 5.09
CA LYS A 47 8.66 4.89 6.04
C LYS A 47 7.51 5.88 6.13
N LYS A 48 6.96 6.31 4.99
CA LYS A 48 5.81 7.23 4.97
C LYS A 48 4.56 6.58 5.57
N TRP A 49 4.35 5.28 5.34
CA TRP A 49 3.25 4.53 5.94
C TRP A 49 3.31 4.51 7.46
N LEU A 50 4.50 4.26 8.02
CA LEU A 50 4.67 4.29 9.47
C LEU A 50 4.36 5.68 10.04
N GLN A 51 4.78 6.76 9.36
CA GLN A 51 4.43 8.13 9.76
C GLN A 51 2.91 8.36 9.74
N ILE A 52 2.23 7.91 8.69
CA ILE A 52 0.76 7.99 8.58
C ILE A 52 0.12 7.22 9.73
N ARG A 53 0.49 5.94 9.92
CA ARG A 53 -0.02 5.07 10.98
C ARG A 53 0.13 5.71 12.36
N ASP A 54 1.30 6.26 12.64
CA ASP A 54 1.60 6.87 13.94
C ASP A 54 0.87 8.20 14.15
N SER A 55 0.40 8.85 13.06
CA SER A 55 -0.42 10.07 13.13
C SER A 55 -1.92 9.81 13.32
N ILE A 56 -2.40 8.59 13.09
CA ILE A 56 -3.83 8.25 13.21
C ILE A 56 -4.35 8.37 14.66
N PRO A 57 -3.68 7.81 15.70
CA PRO A 57 -4.20 7.88 17.07
C PRO A 57 -4.57 9.28 17.58
N PRO A 58 -3.74 10.34 17.42
CA PRO A 58 -4.12 11.68 17.85
C PRO A 58 -5.30 12.25 17.06
N ILE A 59 -5.41 11.98 15.75
CA ILE A 59 -6.57 12.40 14.94
C ILE A 59 -7.85 11.73 15.45
N LEU A 60 -7.79 10.42 15.73
CA LEU A 60 -8.93 9.68 16.26
C LEU A 60 -9.36 10.18 17.63
N TYR A 61 -8.44 10.65 18.48
CA TYR A 61 -8.79 11.21 19.77
C TYR A 61 -9.72 12.43 19.64
N ASP A 62 -9.39 13.37 18.74
CA ASP A 62 -10.22 14.55 18.51
C ASP A 62 -11.55 14.20 17.82
N LEU A 63 -11.52 13.24 16.89
CA LEU A 63 -12.74 12.76 16.22
C LEU A 63 -13.68 12.04 17.19
N ASN A 64 -13.17 11.16 18.04
CA ASN A 64 -13.96 10.40 19.02
C ASN A 64 -14.61 11.29 20.07
N LYS A 65 -13.98 12.42 20.46
CA LYS A 65 -14.64 13.43 21.30
C LYS A 65 -15.89 14.03 20.66
N ARG A 66 -15.91 14.17 19.34
CA ARG A 66 -17.08 14.67 18.62
C ARG A 66 -18.12 13.57 18.46
N LEU A 67 -17.70 12.34 18.18
CA LEU A 67 -18.58 11.18 18.02
C LEU A 67 -19.25 10.71 19.31
N SER A 68 -18.66 11.01 20.48
CA SER A 68 -19.24 10.60 21.77
C SER A 68 -20.64 11.15 22.02
N VAL A 69 -21.02 12.27 21.37
CA VAL A 69 -22.37 12.87 21.48
C VAL A 69 -23.46 11.97 20.89
N ILE A 70 -23.09 11.06 19.98
CA ILE A 70 -23.98 10.05 19.37
C ILE A 70 -23.64 8.62 19.82
N GLY A 71 -22.86 8.47 20.89
CA GLY A 71 -22.42 7.16 21.39
C GLY A 71 -21.48 6.41 20.46
N ALA A 72 -20.88 7.06 19.47
CA ALA A 72 -20.01 6.42 18.49
C ALA A 72 -18.52 6.63 18.79
N GLU A 73 -17.69 5.71 18.31
CA GLU A 73 -16.23 5.82 18.37
C GLU A 73 -15.56 4.98 17.27
N ILE A 74 -14.36 5.39 16.86
CA ILE A 74 -13.47 4.64 15.98
C ILE A 74 -12.27 4.18 16.78
N ARG A 75 -11.88 2.91 16.60
CA ARG A 75 -10.70 2.33 17.25
C ARG A 75 -9.74 1.76 16.23
N VAL A 76 -8.44 1.94 16.49
CA VAL A 76 -7.40 1.19 15.79
C VAL A 76 -7.45 -0.25 16.28
N SER A 77 -7.60 -1.17 15.34
CA SER A 77 -7.64 -2.59 15.63
C SER A 77 -6.35 -3.27 15.20
N GLN A 78 -5.99 -4.31 15.95
CA GLN A 78 -4.88 -5.16 15.55
C GLN A 78 -5.21 -5.83 14.21
N THR A 79 -4.34 -5.61 13.24
CA THR A 79 -4.33 -6.36 11.99
C THR A 79 -3.65 -7.69 12.26
N ILE A 80 -4.41 -8.78 12.24
CA ILE A 80 -3.82 -10.12 12.29
C ILE A 80 -2.94 -10.29 11.03
N PRO A 81 -1.71 -10.81 11.16
CA PRO A 81 -0.91 -11.18 9.99
C PRO A 81 -1.69 -12.20 9.15
N HIS A 82 -2.09 -11.82 7.94
CA HIS A 82 -2.79 -12.70 7.02
C HIS A 82 -2.15 -12.55 5.64
N ASP A 83 -1.96 -13.68 4.98
CA ASP A 83 -1.22 -13.84 3.71
C ASP A 83 -1.96 -13.30 2.47
N TYR A 84 -2.91 -12.38 2.66
CA TYR A 84 -3.55 -11.68 1.54
C TYR A 84 -2.63 -10.59 0.98
N SER A 85 -1.43 -10.98 0.54
CA SER A 85 -0.85 -10.32 -0.61
C SER A 85 -1.78 -10.60 -1.78
N HIS A 86 -2.46 -9.56 -2.28
CA HIS A 86 -3.23 -9.69 -3.53
C HIS A 86 -2.31 -10.33 -4.57
N PRO A 87 -2.74 -11.35 -5.34
CA PRO A 87 -1.90 -11.92 -6.38
C PRO A 87 -1.43 -10.78 -7.31
N GLY A 88 -0.14 -10.46 -7.25
CA GLY A 88 0.48 -9.35 -7.98
C GLY A 88 1.00 -8.17 -7.13
N TYR A 89 0.58 -8.01 -5.87
CA TYR A 89 0.99 -6.89 -5.01
C TYR A 89 1.27 -7.36 -3.57
N PRO A 90 2.53 -7.64 -3.20
CA PRO A 90 2.89 -7.90 -1.81
C PRO A 90 2.59 -6.66 -0.94
N SER A 91 1.75 -6.85 0.07
CA SER A 91 1.47 -5.83 1.10
C SER A 91 2.72 -5.59 1.94
N ILE A 92 3.07 -4.33 2.16
CA ILE A 92 4.20 -3.93 2.99
C ILE A 92 3.78 -3.12 4.21
N GLY A 93 2.50 -2.73 4.29
CA GLY A 93 1.94 -2.01 5.43
C GLY A 93 0.42 -2.17 5.48
N ARG A 94 -0.12 -2.41 6.67
CA ARG A 94 -1.57 -2.59 6.86
C ARG A 94 -2.09 -1.83 8.06
N GLY A 95 -3.32 -1.34 7.94
CA GLY A 95 -4.06 -0.69 9.01
C GLY A 95 -5.52 -1.11 8.99
N ARG A 96 -6.12 -1.17 10.18
CA ARG A 96 -7.55 -1.45 10.34
C ARG A 96 -8.14 -0.55 11.40
N LEU A 97 -9.29 0.05 11.07
CA LEU A 97 -10.13 0.80 11.97
C LEU A 97 -11.50 0.13 12.03
N ASP A 98 -12.01 -0.09 13.25
CA ASP A 98 -13.36 -0.58 13.46
C ASP A 98 -14.22 0.51 14.08
N PHE A 99 -15.48 0.59 13.63
CA PHE A 99 -16.47 1.52 14.15
C PHE A 99 -17.31 0.86 15.24
N PHE A 100 -17.58 1.60 16.32
CA PHE A 100 -18.34 1.14 17.48
C PHE A 100 -19.50 2.11 17.76
N ILE A 101 -20.60 1.55 18.27
CA ILE A 101 -21.76 2.30 18.78
C ILE A 101 -22.09 1.75 20.16
N ASP A 102 -22.23 2.61 21.16
CA ASP A 102 -22.52 2.29 22.55
C ASP A 102 -21.60 1.19 23.11
N GLY A 103 -20.32 1.28 22.76
CA GLY A 103 -19.27 0.33 23.15
C GLY A 103 -19.31 -1.04 22.44
N LYS A 104 -20.23 -1.24 21.49
CA LYS A 104 -20.33 -2.47 20.69
C LYS A 104 -19.69 -2.29 19.32
N ARG A 105 -18.83 -3.23 18.94
CA ARG A 105 -18.23 -3.27 17.60
C ARG A 105 -19.32 -3.49 16.56
N THR A 106 -19.31 -2.67 15.52
CA THR A 106 -20.22 -2.81 14.38
C THR A 106 -19.56 -3.62 13.25
N THR A 107 -20.28 -3.86 12.17
CA THR A 107 -19.75 -4.45 10.93
C THR A 107 -19.03 -3.43 10.04
N ARG A 108 -19.00 -2.15 10.43
CA ARG A 108 -18.37 -1.07 9.66
C ARG A 108 -16.87 -1.03 9.96
N VAL A 109 -16.08 -1.17 8.91
CA VAL A 109 -14.63 -1.33 8.99
C VAL A 109 -13.97 -0.52 7.90
N MET A 110 -12.87 0.16 8.24
CA MET A 110 -11.94 0.69 7.26
C MET A 110 -10.64 -0.10 7.32
N GLU A 111 -10.21 -0.65 6.20
CA GLU A 111 -8.92 -1.31 6.04
C GLU A 111 -8.08 -0.59 5.00
N ALA A 112 -6.79 -0.47 5.26
CA ALA A 112 -5.81 0.12 4.36
C ALA A 112 -4.65 -0.85 4.16
N ASP A 113 -4.24 -1.01 2.91
CA ASP A 113 -3.14 -1.88 2.50
C ASP A 113 -2.18 -1.12 1.57
N LEU A 114 -0.93 -0.97 1.99
CA LEU A 114 0.14 -0.39 1.19
C LEU A 114 0.83 -1.47 0.37
N SER A 115 0.82 -1.30 -0.94
CA SER A 115 1.59 -2.08 -1.90
C SER A 115 3.04 -1.59 -2.07
N GLU A 116 3.90 -2.46 -2.61
CA GLU A 116 5.29 -2.10 -2.96
C GLU A 116 5.44 -0.97 -3.98
N SER A 117 4.41 -0.70 -4.79
CA SER A 117 4.41 0.42 -5.74
C SER A 117 4.19 1.77 -5.07
N GLY A 118 3.84 1.81 -3.78
CA GLY A 118 3.49 3.04 -3.08
C GLY A 118 2.00 3.37 -3.13
N ILE A 119 1.16 2.50 -3.67
CA ILE A 119 -0.29 2.69 -3.68
C ILE A 119 -0.90 2.10 -2.41
N VAL A 120 -1.70 2.91 -1.73
CA VAL A 120 -2.57 2.50 -0.63
C VAL A 120 -3.94 2.12 -1.19
N HIS A 121 -4.31 0.86 -1.05
CA HIS A 121 -5.65 0.37 -1.32
C HIS A 121 -6.48 0.52 -0.03
N LEU A 122 -7.46 1.41 -0.06
CA LEU A 122 -8.37 1.68 1.05
C LEU A 122 -9.72 1.02 0.78
N TYR A 123 -10.18 0.24 1.75
CA TYR A 123 -11.45 -0.46 1.73
C TYR A 123 -12.31 0.03 2.89
N MET A 124 -13.50 0.54 2.60
CA MET A 124 -14.51 0.86 3.60
C MET A 124 -15.66 -0.14 3.45
N TYR A 125 -15.71 -1.10 4.37
CA TYR A 125 -16.79 -2.08 4.46
C TYR A 125 -17.93 -1.45 5.25
N LEU A 126 -19.06 -1.21 4.57
CA LEU A 126 -20.26 -0.61 5.12
C LEU A 126 -21.44 -1.59 4.95
N PRO A 127 -22.56 -1.41 5.67
CA PRO A 127 -23.66 -2.37 5.63
C PRO A 127 -24.26 -2.61 4.23
N LYS A 128 -24.27 -1.58 3.38
CA LYS A 128 -24.91 -1.61 2.05
C LYS A 128 -23.93 -1.65 0.89
N GLU A 129 -22.69 -1.21 1.10
CA GLU A 129 -21.69 -1.12 0.04
C GLU A 129 -20.27 -1.29 0.58
N THR A 130 -19.34 -1.59 -0.33
CA THR A 130 -17.91 -1.50 -0.04
C THR A 130 -17.32 -0.44 -0.94
N LYS A 131 -16.84 0.65 -0.34
CA LYS A 131 -16.13 1.68 -1.07
C LYS A 131 -14.65 1.33 -1.16
N ARG A 132 -14.07 1.50 -2.34
CA ARG A 132 -12.66 1.20 -2.63
C ARG A 132 -11.99 2.43 -3.21
N LEU A 133 -10.83 2.78 -2.68
CA LEU A 133 -10.01 3.88 -3.18
C LEU A 133 -8.57 3.39 -3.35
N GLU A 134 -7.90 3.89 -4.38
CA GLU A 134 -6.47 3.74 -4.57
C GLU A 134 -5.84 5.12 -4.46
N ILE A 135 -4.87 5.27 -3.57
CA ILE A 135 -4.29 6.57 -3.24
C ILE A 135 -2.77 6.40 -3.26
N ASP A 136 -2.07 7.25 -4.00
CA ASP A 136 -0.61 7.29 -3.92
C ASP A 136 -0.21 7.76 -2.52
N ILE A 137 0.66 7.00 -1.86
CA ILE A 137 1.08 7.32 -0.49
C ILE A 137 1.74 8.69 -0.40
N SER A 138 2.35 9.19 -1.49
CA SER A 138 2.93 10.53 -1.58
C SER A 138 1.90 11.65 -1.47
N GLU A 139 0.64 11.40 -1.82
CA GLU A 139 -0.48 12.34 -1.73
C GLU A 139 -1.16 12.34 -0.36
N ILE A 140 -0.85 11.36 0.50
CA ILE A 140 -1.44 11.28 1.83
C ILE A 140 -0.70 12.24 2.77
N ASP A 141 -1.42 13.26 3.22
CA ASP A 141 -1.06 14.17 4.29
C ASP A 141 -2.11 14.13 5.42
N ARG A 142 -1.94 14.98 6.43
CA ARG A 142 -2.85 15.03 7.59
C ARG A 142 -4.29 15.37 7.19
N ASP A 143 -4.46 16.39 6.35
CA ASP A 143 -5.79 16.87 5.95
C ASP A 143 -6.52 15.78 5.14
N ARG A 144 -5.79 15.06 4.28
CA ARG A 144 -6.33 13.92 3.53
C ARG A 144 -6.74 12.77 4.44
N ILE A 145 -5.97 12.46 5.48
CA ILE A 145 -6.34 11.44 6.49
C ILE A 145 -7.62 11.85 7.20
N GLU A 146 -7.70 13.10 7.70
CA GLU A 146 -8.87 13.62 8.39
C GLU A 146 -10.12 13.57 7.49
N ALA A 147 -10.00 13.97 6.23
CA ALA A 147 -11.09 13.91 5.27
C ALA A 147 -11.60 12.48 5.03
N LEU A 148 -10.71 11.50 4.86
CA LEU A 148 -11.08 10.09 4.67
C LEU A 148 -11.76 9.49 5.90
N LEU A 149 -11.30 9.86 7.10
CA LEU A 149 -11.91 9.41 8.36
C LEU A 149 -13.32 10.00 8.52
N ILE A 150 -13.49 11.29 8.23
CA ILE A 150 -14.81 11.94 8.27
C ILE A 150 -15.76 11.33 7.25
N GLU A 151 -15.27 11.07 6.03
CA GLU A 151 -16.06 10.39 5.00
C GLU A 151 -16.55 9.02 5.47
N PHE A 152 -15.65 8.21 6.03
CA PHE A 152 -16.03 6.90 6.57
C PHE A 152 -17.03 7.01 7.71
N VAL A 153 -16.86 7.94 8.64
CA VAL A 153 -17.86 8.21 9.69
C VAL A 153 -19.21 8.52 9.07
N ASN A 154 -19.27 9.45 8.13
CA ASN A 154 -20.53 9.88 7.53
C ASN A 154 -21.27 8.70 6.90
N LEU A 155 -20.55 7.89 6.11
CA LEU A 155 -21.08 6.68 5.49
C LEU A 155 -21.48 5.62 6.53
N ALA A 156 -20.69 5.46 7.59
CA ALA A 156 -20.95 4.53 8.68
C ALA A 156 -22.22 4.90 9.46
N THR A 157 -22.47 6.19 9.68
CA THR A 157 -23.61 6.68 10.48
C THR A 157 -24.88 6.94 9.69
N GLN A 158 -24.82 6.97 8.35
CA GLN A 158 -25.93 7.38 7.47
C GLN A 158 -27.25 6.63 7.74
N ASP A 159 -27.16 5.35 8.10
CA ASP A 159 -28.33 4.49 8.35
C ASP A 159 -28.82 4.51 9.80
N ASP A 160 -27.95 4.84 10.77
CA ASP A 160 -28.26 4.77 12.20
C ASP A 160 -28.84 6.09 12.72
N PHE A 161 -28.58 7.20 12.02
CA PHE A 161 -29.05 8.55 12.37
C PHE A 161 -29.60 9.27 11.14
N PRO A 162 -30.81 8.91 10.64
CA PRO A 162 -31.39 9.61 9.51
C PRO A 162 -31.54 11.10 9.86
N ILE A 163 -30.99 11.97 9.01
CA ILE A 163 -31.15 13.41 9.11
C ILE A 163 -32.67 13.66 9.11
N ARG A 164 -33.21 14.09 10.25
CA ARG A 164 -34.56 14.64 10.31
C ARG A 164 -34.52 15.96 9.56
N THR A 165 -34.85 15.93 8.27
CA THR A 165 -35.27 17.12 7.51
C THR A 165 -36.59 17.65 8.07
#